data_AF-A0A2E7RUW9-F1
#
_entry.id   AF-A0A2E7RUW9-F1
#
_cell.length_a   1.000
_cell.length_b   1.000
_cell.length_c   1.000
_cell.angle_alpha   90.00
_cell.angle_beta   90.00
_cell.angle_gamma   90.00
#
_symmetry.space_group_name_H-M   'P 1'
#
loop_
_entity.id
_entity.type
_entity.pdbx_description
1 polymer ?
#
loop_
_entity_poly.entity_id
_entity_poly.type
_entity_poly.pdbx_seq_one_letter_code
_entity_poly.pdbx_strand_id
1 'polypeptide(L)'
;MSLEVACGACQGRLVVETPGVVVACPHCGHHLTTPDFPVETTDDTLVTSPDTPIDKDPSEDAASSSIFDETPVNPDDSTATEARSNVLLPDPLESPTDPDPSPEVVEPEPIAFVPDPVASVADPVASVAEPASSEAEPVGAGEPADEPVSRPRRNETVSKRAFLFLLSYASAATLACFWLFYQLQNAPLNNLERLPDPVESAAAGGRRLTLVAVNSTMPTGHTLTLGQRQKFGHIHVTPLKVSREPLEFEPFQQLGTGTTRESIGPVLKLWLKLENASGDQKIAPLDRTLMLSRLYDNDRVAANNFVRPVGSTICTLLHDNPKDGNWNWKGQASDGLQGKVLKPGESFETYVPTGVDGLANLTGPLLWRVHIRKGFSDSGRGVTTIFEVAFDSSQIEGD
;
A
#
# COMPACT_ATOMS: atom_id res chain seq x y z
N MET A 1 -7.13 -31.05 20.71
CA MET A 1 -7.14 -29.64 21.14
C MET A 1 -5.69 -29.19 21.16
N SER A 2 -5.33 -28.08 20.51
CA SER A 2 -3.96 -27.57 20.51
C SER A 2 -3.72 -26.65 21.72
N LEU A 3 -2.65 -26.88 22.47
CA LEU A 3 -2.28 -26.09 23.64
C LEU A 3 -1.14 -25.13 23.30
N GLU A 4 -1.29 -23.84 23.58
CA GLU A 4 -0.19 -22.88 23.50
C GLU A 4 0.65 -22.91 24.78
N VAL A 5 1.95 -23.15 24.64
CA VAL A 5 2.90 -23.20 25.75
C VAL A 5 4.04 -22.21 25.48
N ALA A 6 4.42 -21.43 26.50
CA ALA A 6 5.58 -20.56 26.43
C ALA A 6 6.82 -21.27 26.98
N CYS A 7 7.93 -21.21 26.25
CA CYS A 7 9.19 -21.78 26.71
C CYS A 7 9.74 -20.99 27.90
N GLY A 8 9.98 -21.64 29.04
CA GLY A 8 10.53 -20.99 30.23
C GLY A 8 11.94 -20.40 30.05
N ALA A 9 12.70 -20.87 29.06
CA ALA A 9 14.08 -20.43 28.82
C ALA A 9 14.19 -19.22 27.86
N CYS A 10 13.40 -19.19 26.78
CA CYS A 10 13.50 -18.14 25.76
C CYS A 10 12.21 -17.32 25.57
N GLN A 11 11.15 -17.64 26.31
CA GLN A 11 9.81 -17.06 26.18
C GLN A 11 9.15 -17.21 24.80
N GLY A 12 9.75 -18.01 23.90
CA GLY A 12 9.15 -18.36 22.61
C GLY A 12 7.87 -19.18 22.81
N ARG A 13 6.83 -18.85 22.03
CA ARG A 13 5.54 -19.54 22.06
C ARG A 13 5.55 -20.72 21.09
N LEU A 14 5.03 -21.85 21.51
CA LEU A 14 4.86 -23.04 20.68
C LEU A 14 3.46 -23.62 20.87
N VAL A 15 2.93 -24.19 19.81
CA VAL A 15 1.66 -24.90 19.81
C VAL A 15 1.95 -26.39 19.89
N VAL A 16 1.40 -27.07 20.90
CA VAL A 16 1.57 -28.51 21.10
C VAL A 16 0.23 -29.21 20.92
N GLU A 17 0.20 -30.23 20.06
CA GLU A 17 -1.04 -30.95 19.73
C GLU A 17 -1.37 -32.07 20.71
N THR A 18 -0.36 -32.61 21.41
CA THR A 18 -0.51 -33.75 22.31
C THR A 18 -0.04 -33.38 23.73
N PRO A 19 -0.93 -33.30 24.72
CA PRO A 19 -0.54 -33.11 26.12
C PRO A 19 0.22 -34.34 26.66
N GLY A 20 1.06 -34.14 27.68
CA GLY A 20 1.86 -35.19 28.31
C GLY A 20 3.15 -35.58 27.57
N VAL A 21 3.50 -34.93 26.45
CA VAL A 21 4.73 -35.21 25.68
C VAL A 21 5.81 -34.16 25.98
N VAL A 22 7.06 -34.62 26.03
CA VAL A 22 8.24 -33.74 26.10
C VAL A 22 8.57 -33.24 24.70
N VAL A 23 8.49 -31.92 24.49
CA VAL A 23 8.77 -31.28 23.20
C VAL A 23 9.96 -30.34 23.30
N ALA A 24 10.84 -30.34 22.30
CA ALA A 24 11.96 -29.42 22.24
C ALA A 24 11.50 -28.07 21.66
N CYS A 25 11.84 -26.96 22.33
CA CYS A 25 11.54 -25.63 21.84
C CYS A 25 12.29 -25.36 20.53
N PRO A 26 11.61 -24.97 19.43
CA PRO A 26 12.26 -24.73 18.14
C PRO A 26 13.16 -23.49 18.15
N HIS A 27 12.99 -22.59 19.12
CA HIS A 27 13.76 -21.36 19.22
C HIS A 27 15.10 -21.53 19.96
N CYS A 28 15.21 -22.47 20.91
CA CYS A 28 16.39 -22.59 21.77
C CYS A 28 16.82 -24.02 22.12
N GLY A 29 16.07 -25.04 21.67
CA GLY A 29 16.37 -26.45 21.94
C GLY A 29 16.07 -26.93 23.37
N HIS A 30 15.49 -26.07 24.23
CA HIS A 30 15.14 -26.46 25.60
C HIS A 30 13.90 -27.36 25.62
N HIS A 31 13.96 -28.47 26.38
CA HIS A 31 12.89 -29.45 26.47
C HIS A 31 11.80 -28.99 27.46
N LEU A 32 10.54 -29.05 27.04
CA LEU A 32 9.38 -28.65 27.82
C LEU A 32 8.48 -29.86 28.05
N THR A 33 8.09 -30.10 29.30
CA THR A 33 7.09 -31.11 29.66
C THR A 33 5.72 -30.47 29.65
N THR A 34 4.82 -30.91 28.78
CA THR A 34 3.44 -30.41 28.76
C THR A 34 2.63 -30.97 29.93
N PRO A 35 1.86 -30.14 30.65
CA PRO A 35 1.03 -30.62 31.76
C PRO A 35 -0.06 -31.57 31.27
N ASP A 36 -0.21 -32.69 31.98
CA ASP A 36 -1.23 -33.70 31.72
C ASP A 36 -2.53 -33.28 32.43
N PHE A 37 -3.59 -33.01 31.65
CA PHE A 37 -4.91 -32.69 32.19
C PHE A 37 -5.87 -33.84 31.86
N PRO A 38 -6.59 -34.42 32.83
CA PRO A 38 -7.61 -35.42 32.55
C PRO A 38 -8.78 -34.77 31.80
N VAL A 39 -9.09 -35.28 30.61
CA VAL A 39 -10.23 -34.84 29.80
C VAL A 39 -11.48 -35.62 30.23
N GLU A 40 -12.36 -34.99 31.01
CA GLU A 40 -13.73 -35.49 31.17
C GLU A 40 -14.52 -35.22 29.88
N THR A 41 -14.98 -36.30 29.25
CA THR A 41 -15.81 -36.29 28.05
C THR A 41 -17.26 -36.01 28.46
N THR A 42 -17.83 -34.90 27.99
CA THR A 42 -19.25 -34.58 28.16
C THR A 42 -19.99 -34.88 26.86
N ASP A 43 -20.88 -35.88 26.92
CA ASP A 43 -21.81 -36.26 25.85
C ASP A 43 -23.02 -35.32 25.80
N ASP A 44 -23.40 -34.95 24.58
CA ASP A 44 -24.60 -34.21 24.21
C ASP A 44 -25.88 -35.01 24.53
N THR A 45 -26.84 -34.39 25.22
CA THR A 45 -28.25 -34.80 25.14
C THR A 45 -29.21 -33.60 25.10
N LEU A 46 -29.94 -33.52 24.00
CA LEU A 46 -31.07 -32.62 23.72
C LEU A 46 -32.30 -32.97 24.58
N VAL A 47 -32.88 -32.02 25.33
CA VAL A 47 -34.33 -31.97 25.64
C VAL A 47 -34.81 -30.51 25.87
N THR A 48 -35.72 -30.10 24.98
CA THR A 48 -36.93 -29.24 25.10
C THR A 48 -37.19 -28.34 26.32
N SER A 49 -37.53 -27.06 26.05
CA SER A 49 -38.22 -26.11 26.94
C SER A 49 -39.64 -26.58 27.36
N PRO A 50 -40.26 -26.07 28.46
CA PRO A 50 -40.93 -24.75 28.38
C PRO A 50 -40.93 -23.89 29.68
N ASP A 51 -41.22 -22.60 29.44
CA ASP A 51 -41.89 -21.59 30.27
C ASP A 51 -41.36 -21.15 31.65
N THR A 52 -41.11 -19.84 31.75
CA THR A 52 -41.05 -19.04 32.98
C THR A 52 -42.42 -18.39 33.24
N PRO A 53 -42.80 -18.14 34.51
CA PRO A 53 -42.83 -16.73 34.91
C PRO A 53 -42.44 -16.44 36.38
N ILE A 54 -41.73 -15.32 36.54
CA ILE A 54 -41.95 -14.22 37.53
C ILE A 54 -41.61 -14.43 39.02
N ASP A 55 -40.66 -13.59 39.46
CA ASP A 55 -40.41 -12.88 40.74
C ASP A 55 -40.42 -13.62 42.09
N LYS A 56 -39.26 -13.62 42.77
CA LYS A 56 -38.96 -12.76 43.95
C LYS A 56 -37.62 -13.12 44.61
N ASP A 57 -36.79 -12.09 44.80
CA ASP A 57 -35.76 -12.00 45.87
C ASP A 57 -36.47 -11.67 47.23
N PRO A 58 -35.84 -11.69 48.43
CA PRO A 58 -34.42 -11.94 48.75
C PRO A 58 -34.14 -12.76 50.05
N SER A 59 -32.85 -12.88 50.36
CA SER A 59 -32.22 -12.89 51.71
C SER A 59 -31.77 -14.23 52.35
N GLU A 60 -30.45 -14.25 52.56
CA GLU A 60 -29.65 -14.63 53.74
C GLU A 60 -29.49 -16.08 54.25
N ASP A 61 -28.21 -16.35 54.52
CA ASP A 61 -27.62 -17.14 55.61
C ASP A 61 -27.46 -18.67 55.53
N ALA A 62 -26.16 -19.00 55.43
CA ALA A 62 -25.41 -19.80 56.41
C ALA A 62 -25.47 -21.33 56.41
N ALA A 63 -24.25 -21.87 56.32
CA ALA A 63 -23.69 -22.94 57.15
C ALA A 63 -24.15 -24.40 56.95
N SER A 64 -23.20 -25.16 56.40
CA SER A 64 -22.51 -26.28 57.07
C SER A 64 -23.18 -27.66 57.19
N SER A 65 -22.29 -28.65 57.41
CA SER A 65 -22.44 -30.08 57.69
C SER A 65 -22.70 -30.99 56.47
N SER A 66 -21.75 -31.86 56.07
CA SER A 66 -21.29 -33.11 56.73
C SER A 66 -22.39 -34.16 56.82
N ILE A 67 -22.23 -35.33 56.18
CA ILE A 67 -22.58 -36.65 56.75
C ILE A 67 -22.27 -37.80 55.76
N PHE A 68 -21.35 -38.70 56.17
CA PHE A 68 -21.20 -40.14 55.87
C PHE A 68 -21.04 -40.57 54.39
N ASP A 69 -20.16 -41.50 54.01
CA ASP A 69 -19.93 -42.80 54.66
C ASP A 69 -18.55 -43.37 54.28
N GLU A 70 -17.83 -43.87 55.28
CA GLU A 70 -16.67 -44.76 55.17
C GLU A 70 -17.18 -46.20 55.02
N THR A 71 -16.51 -47.07 54.24
CA THR A 71 -15.88 -48.34 54.70
C THR A 71 -15.38 -49.23 53.52
N PRO A 72 -14.45 -50.18 53.76
CA PRO A 72 -13.26 -50.42 52.94
C PRO A 72 -13.11 -51.89 52.46
N VAL A 73 -11.87 -52.34 52.20
CA VAL A 73 -11.35 -53.73 51.97
C VAL A 73 -11.19 -54.07 50.47
N ASN A 74 -10.07 -54.60 49.92
CA ASN A 74 -8.77 -55.12 50.37
C ASN A 74 -7.75 -55.01 49.19
N PRO A 75 -6.43 -55.15 49.43
CA PRO A 75 -5.38 -55.23 48.41
C PRO A 75 -5.02 -56.68 48.06
N ASP A 76 -4.04 -56.80 47.16
CA ASP A 76 -3.37 -57.99 46.61
C ASP A 76 -4.01 -58.62 45.37
N ASP A 77 -3.37 -58.40 44.21
CA ASP A 77 -2.73 -59.54 43.54
C ASP A 77 -1.48 -59.11 42.74
N SER A 78 -0.44 -59.92 42.87
CA SER A 78 0.85 -59.83 42.17
C SER A 78 0.93 -60.99 41.16
N THR A 79 2.01 -61.01 40.36
CA THR A 79 2.42 -62.06 39.37
C THR A 79 1.85 -61.82 37.95
N ALA A 80 2.54 -62.02 36.83
CA ALA A 80 3.81 -62.64 36.43
C ALA A 80 4.22 -62.00 35.07
N THR A 81 5.47 -61.56 34.86
CA THR A 81 6.61 -62.26 34.21
C THR A 81 6.56 -62.36 32.67
N GLU A 82 7.75 -62.18 32.06
CA GLU A 82 8.20 -62.56 30.70
C GLU A 82 7.96 -61.56 29.55
N ALA A 83 8.87 -61.34 28.59
CA ALA A 83 10.28 -61.67 28.45
C ALA A 83 10.91 -60.83 27.31
N ARG A 84 12.23 -60.64 27.46
CA ARG A 84 13.25 -60.15 26.52
C ARG A 84 13.11 -60.63 25.06
N SER A 85 13.50 -59.79 24.12
CA SER A 85 14.42 -60.17 23.03
C SER A 85 15.14 -58.97 22.42
N ASN A 86 16.47 -59.00 22.52
CA ASN A 86 17.45 -58.19 21.78
C ASN A 86 17.63 -58.76 20.37
N VAL A 87 17.79 -57.91 19.35
CA VAL A 87 18.49 -58.27 18.11
C VAL A 87 19.43 -57.13 17.70
N LEU A 88 20.69 -57.51 17.48
CA LEU A 88 21.84 -56.72 17.06
C LEU A 88 21.84 -56.47 15.53
N LEU A 89 22.24 -55.25 15.13
CA LEU A 89 23.20 -54.82 14.08
C LEU A 89 23.60 -55.82 12.94
N PRO A 90 23.92 -55.34 11.70
CA PRO A 90 25.06 -54.41 11.49
C PRO A 90 25.02 -53.40 10.32
N ASP A 91 25.94 -52.43 10.42
CA ASP A 91 26.54 -51.59 9.36
C ASP A 91 27.16 -52.43 8.22
N PRO A 92 27.35 -51.85 7.01
CA PRO A 92 28.71 -51.44 6.63
C PRO A 92 28.84 -50.15 5.79
N LEU A 93 29.85 -49.37 6.20
CA LEU A 93 30.84 -48.58 5.47
C LEU A 93 30.91 -48.77 3.92
N GLU A 94 31.06 -47.68 3.16
CA GLU A 94 32.35 -47.18 2.62
C GLU A 94 32.12 -46.05 1.58
N SER A 95 32.82 -44.92 1.81
CA SER A 95 33.07 -43.82 0.86
C SER A 95 34.12 -44.27 -0.18
N PRO A 96 34.34 -43.62 -1.34
CA PRO A 96 35.15 -42.39 -1.31
C PRO A 96 34.99 -41.38 -2.48
N THR A 97 35.63 -40.21 -2.27
CA THR A 97 36.33 -39.36 -3.25
C THR A 97 35.61 -38.12 -3.79
N ASP A 98 35.90 -37.00 -3.13
CA ASP A 98 36.08 -35.68 -3.75
C ASP A 98 37.51 -35.60 -4.35
N PRO A 99 37.78 -34.80 -5.39
CA PRO A 99 38.23 -33.43 -5.10
C PRO A 99 37.79 -32.34 -6.11
N ASP A 100 37.37 -31.21 -5.55
CA ASP A 100 37.90 -29.83 -5.69
C ASP A 100 38.26 -29.25 -7.09
N PRO A 101 38.03 -27.94 -7.31
CA PRO A 101 37.87 -27.31 -8.61
C PRO A 101 39.18 -26.70 -9.15
N SER A 102 39.18 -26.39 -10.45
CA SER A 102 40.07 -25.37 -11.01
C SER A 102 39.26 -24.26 -11.68
N PRO A 103 39.61 -22.99 -11.43
CA PRO A 103 38.98 -21.85 -12.06
C PRO A 103 39.66 -21.60 -13.42
N GLU A 104 38.90 -21.66 -14.50
CA GLU A 104 39.37 -21.16 -15.79
C GLU A 104 39.17 -19.63 -15.81
N VAL A 105 40.28 -18.94 -15.58
CA VAL A 105 40.47 -17.51 -15.79
C VAL A 105 40.35 -17.26 -17.30
N VAL A 106 39.27 -16.59 -17.72
CA VAL A 106 39.22 -15.93 -19.02
C VAL A 106 39.22 -14.42 -18.76
N GLU A 107 40.36 -13.81 -19.06
CA GLU A 107 40.57 -12.37 -19.10
C GLU A 107 39.56 -11.68 -20.03
N PRO A 108 39.17 -10.42 -19.72
CA PRO A 108 38.30 -9.62 -20.56
C PRO A 108 39.05 -9.09 -21.80
N GLU A 109 38.47 -9.29 -22.99
CA GLU A 109 38.86 -8.51 -24.17
C GLU A 109 38.48 -7.02 -23.98
N PRO A 110 39.42 -6.08 -24.21
CA PRO A 110 39.14 -4.65 -24.10
C PRO A 110 38.57 -4.14 -25.44
N ILE A 111 37.26 -3.95 -25.51
CA ILE A 111 36.68 -3.21 -26.64
C ILE A 111 36.69 -1.72 -26.33
N ALA A 112 37.69 -1.09 -26.93
CA ALA A 112 37.86 0.31 -27.28
C ALA A 112 36.72 1.27 -26.94
N PHE A 113 37.03 2.19 -26.03
CA PHE A 113 36.53 3.56 -26.08
C PHE A 113 36.76 4.14 -27.48
N VAL A 114 35.67 4.46 -28.16
CA VAL A 114 35.66 5.41 -29.27
C VAL A 114 35.08 6.72 -28.72
N PRO A 115 35.91 7.72 -28.36
CA PRO A 115 35.43 9.07 -28.19
C PRO A 115 35.44 9.75 -29.56
N ASP A 116 34.28 10.22 -29.99
CA ASP A 116 34.14 11.04 -31.19
C ASP A 116 33.05 12.10 -30.95
N PRO A 117 33.10 13.25 -31.64
CA PRO A 117 33.89 14.37 -31.15
C PRO A 117 33.03 15.57 -30.76
N VAL A 118 33.67 16.44 -29.99
CA VAL A 118 33.27 17.79 -29.62
C VAL A 118 32.88 18.59 -30.87
N ALA A 119 31.58 18.84 -31.05
CA ALA A 119 31.10 19.87 -31.97
C ALA A 119 31.01 21.20 -31.22
N SER A 120 32.10 21.95 -31.34
CA SER A 120 32.22 23.36 -31.03
C SER A 120 31.43 24.19 -32.05
N VAL A 121 30.44 24.95 -31.60
CA VAL A 121 29.87 26.12 -32.30
C VAL A 121 29.61 27.16 -31.22
N ALA A 122 30.62 27.94 -30.85
CA ALA A 122 30.92 29.25 -31.42
C ALA A 122 29.79 30.26 -31.21
N ASP A 123 29.89 31.02 -30.12
CA ASP A 123 29.29 32.35 -29.95
C ASP A 123 29.69 33.28 -31.10
N PRO A 124 28.79 34.21 -31.48
CA PRO A 124 29.23 35.53 -31.89
C PRO A 124 28.82 36.58 -30.84
N VAL A 125 29.83 37.09 -30.15
CA VAL A 125 29.87 38.45 -29.62
C VAL A 125 29.94 39.41 -30.82
N ALA A 126 29.12 40.47 -30.86
CA ALA A 126 29.57 41.85 -31.09
C ALA A 126 28.44 42.87 -31.36
N SER A 127 28.68 44.06 -30.81
CA SER A 127 28.29 45.41 -31.26
C SER A 127 26.82 45.82 -31.15
N VAL A 128 26.47 46.75 -30.26
CA VAL A 128 26.75 48.20 -30.33
C VAL A 128 26.22 48.83 -31.61
N ALA A 129 25.10 49.55 -31.49
CA ALA A 129 24.93 50.88 -32.07
C ALA A 129 23.60 51.51 -31.60
N GLU A 130 23.75 52.60 -30.85
CA GLU A 130 22.83 53.74 -30.82
C GLU A 130 22.48 54.18 -32.26
N PRO A 131 21.34 54.88 -32.46
CA PRO A 131 21.56 56.26 -32.87
C PRO A 131 20.62 57.25 -32.19
N ALA A 132 21.26 58.31 -31.71
CA ALA A 132 20.69 59.63 -31.63
C ALA A 132 20.62 60.28 -33.03
N SER A 133 19.68 61.24 -33.15
CA SER A 133 19.83 62.53 -33.81
C SER A 133 19.11 62.83 -35.13
N SER A 134 18.83 64.13 -35.26
CA SER A 134 18.27 64.94 -36.36
C SER A 134 16.74 65.02 -36.39
N GLU A 135 16.10 66.08 -35.88
CA GLU A 135 16.19 67.50 -36.28
C GLU A 135 15.79 67.72 -37.74
N ALA A 136 14.61 68.32 -37.91
CA ALA A 136 14.20 69.04 -39.12
C ALA A 136 13.12 70.08 -38.75
N GLU A 137 13.53 71.33 -38.73
CA GLU A 137 12.70 72.53 -38.95
C GLU A 137 13.45 73.37 -40.03
N PRO A 138 12.85 74.41 -40.64
CA PRO A 138 11.44 74.67 -40.97
C PRO A 138 11.31 75.19 -42.42
N VAL A 139 10.12 75.70 -42.79
CA VAL A 139 9.83 76.84 -43.71
C VAL A 139 8.59 76.55 -44.56
N GLY A 140 7.57 77.40 -44.40
CA GLY A 140 6.39 77.41 -45.25
C GLY A 140 5.30 78.32 -44.73
N ALA A 141 5.56 79.63 -44.79
CA ALA A 141 4.65 80.70 -44.42
C ALA A 141 3.32 80.64 -45.19
N GLY A 142 2.22 80.99 -44.50
CA GLY A 142 0.90 81.15 -45.11
C GLY A 142 -0.18 81.41 -44.07
N GLU A 143 -0.13 82.56 -43.41
CA GLU A 143 -1.35 83.21 -42.88
C GLU A 143 -2.12 83.81 -44.07
N PRO A 144 -3.46 83.87 -44.03
CA PRO A 144 -4.10 84.89 -43.20
C PRO A 144 -5.32 84.42 -42.38
N ALA A 145 -5.45 85.11 -41.26
CA ALA A 145 -6.63 85.41 -40.44
C ALA A 145 -8.02 85.02 -40.99
N ASP A 146 -8.79 84.31 -40.15
CA ASP A 146 -10.11 84.77 -39.69
C ASP A 146 -10.61 83.99 -38.46
N GLU A 147 -11.09 84.76 -37.48
CA GLU A 147 -11.87 84.48 -36.25
C GLU A 147 -11.55 83.28 -35.30
N PRO A 148 -11.34 83.54 -34.00
CA PRO A 148 -11.22 82.50 -32.99
C PRO A 148 -12.61 82.01 -32.55
N VAL A 149 -13.11 80.96 -33.21
CA VAL A 149 -14.19 80.16 -32.61
C VAL A 149 -13.59 79.36 -31.45
N SER A 150 -13.65 79.98 -30.29
CA SER A 150 -13.30 79.42 -29.00
C SER A 150 -14.25 78.25 -28.68
N ARG A 151 -13.99 77.07 -29.24
CA ARG A 151 -14.59 75.84 -28.72
C ARG A 151 -13.84 75.49 -27.44
N PRO A 152 -14.48 75.52 -26.27
CA PRO A 152 -13.83 75.09 -25.05
C PRO A 152 -13.52 73.60 -25.24
N ARG A 153 -12.22 73.25 -25.18
CA ARG A 153 -11.82 71.87 -24.86
C ARG A 153 -12.49 71.56 -23.53
N ARG A 154 -13.65 70.90 -23.58
CA ARG A 154 -14.22 70.22 -22.42
C ARG A 154 -13.17 69.19 -22.04
N ASN A 155 -12.36 69.52 -21.05
CA ASN A 155 -11.61 68.54 -20.31
C ASN A 155 -12.67 67.60 -19.74
N GLU A 156 -12.88 66.44 -20.36
CA GLU A 156 -13.65 65.32 -19.83
C GLU A 156 -12.94 64.81 -18.58
N THR A 157 -13.01 65.63 -17.55
CA THR A 157 -12.54 65.31 -16.22
C THR A 157 -13.67 64.53 -15.60
N VAL A 158 -13.46 63.22 -15.52
CA VAL A 158 -14.35 62.31 -14.82
C VAL A 158 -14.64 62.91 -13.44
N SER A 159 -15.92 63.05 -13.08
CA SER A 159 -16.27 63.72 -11.83
C SER A 159 -15.53 63.04 -10.67
N LYS A 160 -14.94 63.82 -9.75
CA LYS A 160 -14.18 63.29 -8.61
C LYS A 160 -14.95 62.21 -7.85
N ARG A 161 -16.29 62.31 -7.82
CA ARG A 161 -17.18 61.31 -7.22
C ARG A 161 -17.19 60.00 -8.01
N ALA A 162 -17.34 60.07 -9.34
CA ALA A 162 -17.29 58.88 -10.19
C ALA A 162 -15.92 58.19 -10.12
N PHE A 163 -14.83 58.96 -10.09
CA PHE A 163 -13.49 58.43 -9.89
C PHE A 163 -13.34 57.76 -8.50
N LEU A 164 -13.83 58.39 -7.43
CA LEU A 164 -13.79 57.81 -6.07
C LEU A 164 -14.62 56.53 -5.96
N PHE A 165 -15.80 56.48 -6.59
CA PHE A 165 -16.61 55.25 -6.62
C PHE A 165 -15.90 54.13 -7.37
N LEU A 166 -15.28 54.45 -8.52
CA LEU A 166 -14.56 53.46 -9.32
C LEU A 166 -13.30 52.96 -8.60
N LEU A 167 -12.57 53.85 -7.92
CA LEU A 167 -11.42 53.49 -7.09
C LEU A 167 -11.83 52.60 -5.91
N SER A 168 -12.93 52.92 -5.23
CA SER A 168 -13.45 52.11 -4.13
C SER A 168 -13.92 50.74 -4.61
N TYR A 169 -14.60 50.67 -5.76
CA TYR A 169 -15.03 49.43 -6.37
C TYR A 169 -13.85 48.57 -6.81
N ALA A 170 -12.86 49.15 -7.49
CA ALA A 170 -11.65 48.45 -7.91
C ALA A 170 -10.87 47.90 -6.71
N SER A 171 -10.76 48.67 -5.63
CA SER A 171 -10.13 48.23 -4.37
C SER A 171 -10.89 47.08 -3.72
N ALA A 172 -12.23 47.14 -3.69
CA ALA A 172 -13.06 46.07 -3.13
C ALA A 172 -12.97 44.79 -3.98
N ALA A 173 -13.00 44.92 -5.31
CA ALA A 173 -12.86 43.80 -6.23
C ALA A 173 -11.49 43.13 -6.11
N THR A 174 -10.41 43.91 -5.98
CA THR A 174 -9.06 43.36 -5.77
C THR A 174 -8.94 42.64 -4.43
N LEU A 175 -9.51 43.19 -3.35
CA LEU A 175 -9.58 42.51 -2.05
C LEU A 175 -10.40 41.21 -2.11
N ALA A 176 -11.53 41.21 -2.83
CA ALA A 176 -12.33 40.01 -3.04
C ALA A 176 -11.58 38.95 -3.85
N CYS A 177 -10.88 39.34 -4.92
CA CYS A 177 -10.02 38.43 -5.69
C CYS A 177 -8.87 37.89 -4.85
N PHE A 178 -8.23 38.72 -4.02
CA PHE A 178 -7.17 38.28 -3.12
C PHE A 178 -7.69 37.31 -2.05
N TRP A 179 -8.87 37.59 -1.49
CA TRP A 179 -9.53 36.70 -0.53
C TRP A 179 -9.94 35.37 -1.17
N LEU A 180 -10.49 35.38 -2.39
CA LEU A 180 -10.81 34.17 -3.14
C LEU A 180 -9.55 33.37 -3.50
N PHE A 181 -8.48 34.04 -3.91
CA PHE A 181 -7.18 33.41 -4.16
C PHE A 181 -6.60 32.78 -2.89
N TYR A 182 -6.68 33.50 -1.77
CA TYR A 182 -6.28 32.99 -0.46
C TYR A 182 -7.12 31.78 -0.05
N GLN A 183 -8.44 31.81 -0.27
CA GLN A 183 -9.33 30.67 -0.04
C GLN A 183 -9.01 29.47 -0.94
N LEU A 184 -8.69 29.71 -2.23
CA LEU A 184 -8.29 28.67 -3.18
C LEU A 184 -6.95 28.02 -2.78
N GLN A 185 -5.99 28.80 -2.29
CA GLN A 185 -4.70 28.28 -1.83
C GLN A 185 -4.80 27.56 -0.48
N ASN A 186 -5.70 28.00 0.40
CA ASN A 186 -5.88 27.44 1.74
C ASN A 186 -7.12 26.54 1.87
N ALA A 187 -7.73 26.15 0.75
CA ALA A 187 -8.82 25.19 0.77
C ALA A 187 -8.33 23.92 1.49
N PRO A 188 -9.08 23.43 2.49
CA PRO A 188 -8.66 22.25 3.23
C PRO A 188 -8.53 21.09 2.24
N LEU A 189 -7.30 20.63 2.02
CA LEU A 189 -7.03 19.49 1.17
C LEU A 189 -7.79 18.29 1.74
N ASN A 190 -8.49 17.55 0.88
CA ASN A 190 -9.22 16.38 1.32
C ASN A 190 -8.25 15.40 2.01
N ASN A 191 -8.64 14.84 3.15
CA ASN A 191 -7.78 13.96 3.96
C ASN A 191 -7.19 12.77 3.16
N LEU A 192 -7.84 12.38 2.06
CA LEU A 192 -7.42 11.31 1.14
C LEU A 192 -6.19 11.67 0.29
N GLU A 193 -5.85 12.95 0.21
CA GLU A 193 -4.67 13.45 -0.50
C GLU A 193 -3.39 13.34 0.34
N ARG A 194 -3.50 13.17 1.66
CA ARG A 194 -2.37 13.16 2.60
C ARG A 194 -2.56 12.11 3.69
N LEU A 195 -2.56 10.84 3.28
CA LEU A 195 -2.59 9.74 4.22
C LEU A 195 -1.16 9.44 4.71
N PRO A 196 -0.98 9.13 6.00
CA PRO A 196 0.29 8.64 6.49
C PRO A 196 0.59 7.28 5.85
N ASP A 197 1.88 7.04 5.58
CA ASP A 197 2.36 5.72 5.18
C ASP A 197 2.02 4.67 6.26
N PRO A 198 1.61 3.43 5.90
CA PRO A 198 1.36 2.40 6.89
C PRO A 198 2.67 2.07 7.62
N VAL A 199 2.67 2.21 8.94
CA VAL A 199 3.80 1.83 9.80
C VAL A 199 3.41 0.60 10.62
N GLU A 200 4.34 -0.32 10.81
CA GLU A 200 4.17 -1.43 11.74
C GLU A 200 4.15 -0.89 13.17
N SER A 201 3.10 -1.19 13.93
CA SER A 201 3.01 -0.75 15.33
C SER A 201 3.58 -1.82 16.25
N ALA A 202 4.58 -1.45 17.05
CA ALA A 202 5.19 -2.34 18.03
C ALA A 202 4.25 -2.73 19.19
N ALA A 203 3.16 -1.99 19.43
CA ALA A 203 2.33 -2.13 20.63
C ALA A 203 1.19 -3.16 20.52
N ALA A 204 0.87 -3.67 19.32
CA ALA A 204 -0.29 -4.54 19.13
C ALA A 204 -0.14 -5.58 18.01
N GLY A 205 1.04 -5.77 17.43
CA GLY A 205 1.24 -6.68 16.28
C GLY A 205 0.45 -6.30 15.01
N GLY A 206 -0.28 -5.18 15.04
CA GLY A 206 -1.10 -4.68 13.93
C GLY A 206 -0.44 -3.52 13.20
N ARG A 207 -0.63 -3.44 11.89
CA ARG A 207 -0.25 -2.26 11.09
C ARG A 207 -1.17 -1.11 11.43
N ARG A 208 -0.61 0.08 11.66
CA ARG A 208 -1.39 1.32 11.76
C ARG A 208 -1.75 1.79 10.36
N LEU A 209 -2.78 1.18 9.77
CA LEU A 209 -3.36 1.62 8.50
C LEU A 209 -4.49 2.62 8.77
N THR A 210 -4.45 3.77 8.08
CA THR A 210 -5.62 4.66 8.05
C THR A 210 -6.58 4.11 6.99
N LEU A 211 -7.62 3.42 7.44
CA LEU A 211 -8.67 2.91 6.56
C LEU A 211 -9.54 4.05 6.05
N VAL A 212 -9.83 3.98 4.76
CA VAL A 212 -10.76 4.88 4.10
C VAL A 212 -12.02 4.10 3.76
N ALA A 213 -13.18 4.62 4.16
CA ALA A 213 -14.45 3.96 3.88
C ALA A 213 -14.62 3.68 2.38
N VAL A 214 -15.23 2.54 2.06
CA VAL A 214 -15.41 2.08 0.66
C VAL A 214 -16.18 3.11 -0.18
N ASN A 215 -17.17 3.78 0.41
CA ASN A 215 -18.01 4.77 -0.27
C ASN A 215 -17.53 6.23 -0.09
N SER A 216 -16.31 6.45 0.40
CA SER A 216 -15.75 7.80 0.49
C SER A 216 -15.72 8.46 -0.88
N THR A 217 -16.22 9.69 -0.96
CA THR A 217 -16.14 10.50 -2.17
C THR A 217 -14.67 10.83 -2.47
N MET A 218 -14.23 10.52 -3.69
CA MET A 218 -12.87 10.84 -4.13
C MET A 218 -12.70 12.35 -4.31
N PRO A 219 -11.53 12.91 -3.96
CA PRO A 219 -11.23 14.30 -4.29
C PRO A 219 -11.24 14.54 -5.80
N THR A 220 -11.44 15.78 -6.20
CA THR A 220 -11.42 16.17 -7.62
C THR A 220 -10.08 15.80 -8.26
N GLY A 221 -10.11 15.00 -9.33
CA GLY A 221 -8.91 14.55 -10.03
C GLY A 221 -8.33 13.22 -9.54
N HIS A 222 -8.94 12.57 -8.52
CA HIS A 222 -8.51 11.26 -8.03
C HIS A 222 -9.28 10.10 -8.65
N THR A 223 -10.23 10.35 -9.55
CA THR A 223 -10.84 9.31 -10.38
C THR A 223 -10.30 9.45 -11.79
N LEU A 224 -9.56 8.45 -12.26
CA LEU A 224 -8.93 8.41 -13.57
C LEU A 224 -9.66 7.42 -14.48
N THR A 225 -9.53 7.63 -15.78
CA THR A 225 -9.89 6.64 -16.81
C THR A 225 -8.62 5.92 -17.32
N LEU A 226 -8.79 4.79 -18.02
CA LEU A 226 -7.67 4.12 -18.68
C LEU A 226 -7.03 5.06 -19.71
N GLY A 227 -5.70 5.10 -19.73
CA GLY A 227 -4.87 6.00 -20.54
C GLY A 227 -4.70 7.41 -19.96
N GLN A 228 -5.48 7.80 -18.95
CA GLN A 228 -5.40 9.15 -18.37
C GLN A 228 -4.17 9.30 -17.46
N ARG A 229 -3.32 10.26 -17.77
CA ARG A 229 -2.16 10.62 -16.94
C ARG A 229 -2.55 11.68 -15.92
N GLN A 230 -2.29 11.43 -14.63
CA GLN A 230 -2.54 12.39 -13.54
C GLN A 230 -1.34 12.47 -12.60
N LYS A 231 -1.08 13.67 -12.06
CA LYS A 231 -0.04 13.90 -11.06
C LYS A 231 -0.61 13.84 -9.65
N PHE A 232 0.03 13.05 -8.79
CA PHE A 232 -0.22 12.96 -7.36
C PHE A 232 1.09 13.23 -6.61
N GLY A 233 1.22 14.40 -5.97
CA GLY A 233 2.46 14.81 -5.32
C GLY A 233 3.64 14.78 -6.31
N HIS A 234 4.63 13.93 -6.05
CA HIS A 234 5.79 13.75 -6.91
C HIS A 234 5.67 12.58 -7.89
N ILE A 235 4.54 11.90 -7.99
CA ILE A 235 4.35 10.74 -8.87
C ILE A 235 3.31 11.05 -9.95
N HIS A 236 3.65 10.79 -11.22
CA HIS A 236 2.64 10.66 -12.27
C HIS A 236 2.15 9.21 -12.32
N VAL A 237 0.83 9.06 -12.39
CA VAL A 237 0.16 7.78 -12.54
C VAL A 237 -0.55 7.77 -13.88
N THR A 238 -0.36 6.71 -14.65
CA THR A 238 -1.11 6.45 -15.88
C THR A 238 -1.63 5.02 -15.84
N PRO A 239 -2.94 4.78 -15.62
CA PRO A 239 -3.54 3.47 -15.78
C PRO A 239 -3.47 3.08 -17.25
N LEU A 240 -2.86 1.94 -17.57
CA LEU A 240 -2.64 1.53 -18.96
C LEU A 240 -3.80 0.70 -19.47
N LYS A 241 -4.08 -0.40 -18.77
CA LYS A 241 -5.11 -1.37 -19.14
C LYS A 241 -5.48 -2.27 -17.96
N VAL A 242 -6.55 -3.03 -18.12
CA VAL A 242 -6.91 -4.12 -17.20
C VAL A 242 -6.88 -5.41 -18.00
N SER A 243 -6.12 -6.41 -17.55
CA SER A 243 -6.10 -7.73 -18.18
C SER A 243 -6.57 -8.84 -17.24
N ARG A 244 -7.13 -9.90 -17.82
CA ARG A 244 -7.50 -11.14 -17.14
C ARG A 244 -6.52 -12.23 -17.56
N GLU A 245 -5.68 -12.64 -16.62
CA GLU A 245 -4.59 -13.56 -16.88
C GLU A 245 -4.29 -14.40 -15.63
N PRO A 246 -3.64 -15.56 -15.75
CA PRO A 246 -3.08 -16.24 -14.59
C PRO A 246 -1.99 -15.39 -13.91
N LEU A 247 -1.92 -15.52 -12.59
CA LEU A 247 -0.88 -14.93 -11.76
C LEU A 247 0.27 -15.92 -11.62
N GLU A 248 1.40 -15.57 -12.22
CA GLU A 248 2.62 -16.37 -12.16
C GLU A 248 3.57 -15.86 -11.08
N PHE A 249 4.44 -16.74 -10.60
CA PHE A 249 5.37 -16.46 -9.52
C PHE A 249 6.82 -16.68 -9.95
N GLU A 250 7.72 -15.84 -9.43
CA GLU A 250 9.16 -16.00 -9.54
C GLU A 250 9.78 -16.15 -8.15
N PRO A 251 10.85 -16.95 -7.99
CA PRO A 251 11.51 -17.11 -6.71
C PRO A 251 12.08 -15.79 -6.21
N PHE A 252 11.94 -15.53 -4.91
CA PHE A 252 12.67 -14.43 -4.29
C PHE A 252 14.18 -14.75 -4.33
N GLN A 253 14.98 -13.87 -4.94
CA GLN A 253 16.38 -14.11 -5.30
C GLN A 253 17.31 -14.60 -4.17
N GLN A 254 16.88 -14.50 -2.90
CA GLN A 254 17.66 -14.92 -1.73
C GLN A 254 17.47 -16.39 -1.31
N LEU A 255 16.52 -17.15 -1.87
CA LEU A 255 16.18 -18.50 -1.37
C LEU A 255 16.36 -19.68 -2.35
N GLY A 256 17.18 -19.50 -3.39
CA GLY A 256 17.58 -20.59 -4.28
C GLY A 256 16.65 -20.79 -5.49
N THR A 257 17.20 -21.35 -6.56
CA THR A 257 16.71 -21.24 -7.95
C THR A 257 15.91 -22.45 -8.44
N GLY A 258 15.53 -23.38 -7.56
CA GLY A 258 15.06 -24.70 -7.97
C GLY A 258 13.55 -24.98 -7.89
N THR A 259 12.76 -24.14 -7.23
CA THR A 259 11.31 -24.38 -7.08
C THR A 259 10.53 -23.47 -8.01
N THR A 260 9.51 -24.03 -8.67
CA THR A 260 8.50 -23.28 -9.43
C THR A 260 7.19 -23.39 -8.66
N ARG A 261 6.50 -22.27 -8.45
CA ARG A 261 5.18 -22.24 -7.82
C ARG A 261 4.10 -22.24 -8.90
N GLU A 262 3.03 -23.01 -8.68
CA GLU A 262 1.90 -23.07 -9.59
C GLU A 262 1.25 -21.70 -9.75
N SER A 263 0.84 -21.40 -10.98
CA SER A 263 0.09 -20.18 -11.29
C SER A 263 -1.31 -20.23 -10.66
N ILE A 264 -1.79 -19.08 -10.19
CA ILE A 264 -3.13 -18.94 -9.61
C ILE A 264 -3.99 -18.11 -10.55
N GLY A 265 -5.22 -18.53 -10.85
CA GLY A 265 -6.15 -17.68 -11.60
C GLY A 265 -6.98 -18.42 -12.64
N PRO A 266 -7.81 -17.68 -13.40
CA PRO A 266 -7.60 -16.28 -13.80
C PRO A 266 -7.76 -15.24 -12.68
N VAL A 267 -6.98 -14.16 -12.74
CA VAL A 267 -7.13 -12.95 -11.90
C VAL A 267 -7.21 -11.71 -12.79
N LEU A 268 -7.70 -10.58 -12.26
CA LEU A 268 -7.57 -9.29 -12.94
C LEU A 268 -6.26 -8.62 -12.54
N LYS A 269 -5.59 -7.99 -13.51
CA LYS A 269 -4.38 -7.20 -13.34
C LYS A 269 -4.64 -5.78 -13.84
N LEU A 270 -4.58 -4.80 -12.96
CA LEU A 270 -4.56 -3.38 -13.35
C LEU A 270 -3.12 -2.97 -13.65
N TRP A 271 -2.81 -2.71 -14.91
CA TRP A 271 -1.50 -2.23 -15.34
C TRP A 271 -1.39 -0.72 -15.15
N LEU A 272 -0.29 -0.28 -14.53
CA LEU A 272 -0.01 1.10 -14.19
C LEU A 272 1.39 1.47 -14.66
N LYS A 273 1.53 2.67 -15.23
CA LYS A 273 2.82 3.33 -15.38
C LYS A 273 2.98 4.39 -14.29
N LEU A 274 4.07 4.27 -13.55
CA LEU A 274 4.41 5.16 -12.45
C LEU A 274 5.73 5.87 -12.78
N GLU A 275 5.71 7.21 -12.72
CA GLU A 275 6.86 8.05 -13.04
C GLU A 275 7.14 9.01 -11.90
N ASN A 276 8.40 9.09 -11.48
CA ASN A 276 8.84 10.04 -10.47
C ASN A 276 9.14 11.40 -11.11
N ALA A 277 8.29 12.37 -10.79
CA ALA A 277 8.35 13.75 -11.23
C ALA A 277 8.98 14.70 -10.19
N SER A 278 9.60 14.18 -9.13
CA SER A 278 10.46 14.99 -8.27
C SER A 278 11.77 15.35 -8.98
N GLY A 279 12.43 16.41 -8.50
CA GLY A 279 13.79 16.76 -8.93
C GLY A 279 14.88 16.16 -8.05
N ASP A 280 14.52 15.64 -6.88
CA ASP A 280 15.44 15.41 -5.76
C ASP A 280 15.14 14.16 -4.93
N GLN A 281 13.91 13.65 -4.95
CA GLN A 281 13.50 12.52 -4.10
C GLN A 281 13.60 11.19 -4.84
N LYS A 282 14.08 10.16 -4.14
CA LYS A 282 13.94 8.76 -4.56
C LYS A 282 12.68 8.20 -3.91
N ILE A 283 11.76 7.67 -4.68
CA ILE A 283 10.43 7.27 -4.19
C ILE A 283 10.13 5.86 -4.66
N ALA A 284 9.77 4.96 -3.75
CA ALA A 284 9.08 3.70 -4.07
C ALA A 284 7.57 3.96 -4.03
N PRO A 285 6.88 4.11 -5.18
CA PRO A 285 5.48 4.52 -5.18
C PRO A 285 4.52 3.40 -4.77
N LEU A 286 4.94 2.15 -5.02
CA LEU A 286 4.25 0.93 -4.63
C LEU A 286 5.26 0.00 -3.96
N ASP A 287 4.80 -0.64 -2.89
CA ASP A 287 5.49 -1.73 -2.23
C ASP A 287 4.45 -2.69 -1.62
N ARG A 288 4.92 -3.87 -1.21
CA ARG A 288 4.07 -4.91 -0.61
C ARG A 288 3.38 -4.44 0.68
N THR A 289 4.00 -3.54 1.46
CA THR A 289 3.39 -2.99 2.67
C THR A 289 2.16 -2.19 2.31
N LEU A 290 2.28 -1.27 1.36
CA LEU A 290 1.21 -0.35 1.00
C LEU A 290 0.09 -1.08 0.24
N MET A 291 0.46 -1.92 -0.72
CA MET A 291 -0.50 -2.67 -1.54
C MET A 291 -1.33 -3.65 -0.69
N LEU A 292 -0.69 -4.36 0.24
CA LEU A 292 -1.30 -5.47 0.98
C LEU A 292 -1.56 -5.14 2.44
N SER A 293 -1.64 -3.85 2.79
CA SER A 293 -2.11 -3.46 4.12
C SER A 293 -3.59 -3.75 4.25
N ARG A 294 -3.90 -4.58 5.25
CA ARG A 294 -5.25 -5.01 5.60
C ARG A 294 -5.48 -4.80 7.10
N LEU A 295 -6.70 -4.49 7.46
CA LEU A 295 -7.20 -4.53 8.84
C LEU A 295 -8.13 -5.73 8.95
N TYR A 296 -7.93 -6.52 10.00
CA TYR A 296 -8.79 -7.64 10.35
C TYR A 296 -9.58 -7.23 11.60
N ASP A 297 -10.91 -7.17 11.49
CA ASP A 297 -11.81 -6.84 12.59
C ASP A 297 -13.03 -7.76 12.52
N ASN A 298 -13.21 -8.63 13.52
CA ASN A 298 -14.37 -9.53 13.67
C ASN A 298 -14.77 -10.22 12.33
N ASP A 299 -13.85 -11.00 11.77
CA ASP A 299 -13.97 -11.71 10.47
C ASP A 299 -14.12 -10.85 9.22
N ARG A 300 -14.08 -9.51 9.36
CA ARG A 300 -14.07 -8.61 8.22
C ARG A 300 -12.65 -8.21 7.87
N VAL A 301 -12.33 -8.37 6.60
CA VAL A 301 -11.07 -7.89 6.02
C VAL A 301 -11.34 -6.57 5.32
N ALA A 302 -10.72 -5.50 5.81
CA ALA A 302 -10.80 -4.18 5.19
C ALA A 302 -9.43 -3.77 4.63
N ALA A 303 -9.43 -3.19 3.43
CA ALA A 303 -8.23 -2.67 2.78
C ALA A 303 -8.56 -1.39 2.00
N ASN A 304 -7.53 -0.58 1.74
CA ASN A 304 -7.67 0.58 0.87
C ASN A 304 -7.57 0.22 -0.62
N ASN A 305 -6.99 -0.93 -0.95
CA ASN A 305 -6.81 -1.41 -2.32
C ASN A 305 -7.84 -2.50 -2.63
N PHE A 306 -8.73 -2.24 -3.59
CA PHE A 306 -9.77 -3.18 -4.01
C PHE A 306 -10.37 -2.77 -5.35
N VAL A 307 -11.12 -3.69 -5.96
CA VAL A 307 -12.00 -3.42 -7.10
C VAL A 307 -13.45 -3.70 -6.74
N ARG A 308 -14.38 -2.90 -7.26
CA ARG A 308 -15.82 -3.08 -7.03
C ARG A 308 -16.66 -2.58 -8.21
N PRO A 309 -17.89 -3.08 -8.39
CA PRO A 309 -18.88 -2.44 -9.25
C PRO A 309 -19.32 -1.09 -8.71
N VAL A 310 -19.62 -0.15 -9.61
CA VAL A 310 -20.20 1.15 -9.26
C VAL A 310 -21.56 0.93 -8.58
N GLY A 311 -21.76 1.56 -7.42
CA GLY A 311 -22.97 1.42 -6.61
C GLY A 311 -22.98 0.21 -5.67
N SER A 312 -22.01 -0.70 -5.77
CA SER A 312 -21.85 -1.82 -4.83
C SER A 312 -20.89 -1.46 -3.68
N THR A 313 -21.13 -2.08 -2.52
CA THR A 313 -20.22 -2.08 -1.36
C THR A 313 -19.39 -3.37 -1.27
N ILE A 314 -19.65 -4.36 -2.13
CA ILE A 314 -18.91 -5.61 -2.18
C ILE A 314 -17.61 -5.35 -2.94
N CYS A 315 -16.48 -5.60 -2.27
CA CYS A 315 -15.14 -5.37 -2.80
C CYS A 315 -14.43 -6.70 -3.03
N THR A 316 -13.81 -6.83 -4.20
CA THR A 316 -12.79 -7.85 -4.45
C THR A 316 -11.43 -7.26 -4.06
N LEU A 317 -10.76 -7.91 -3.12
CA LEU A 317 -9.45 -7.48 -2.62
C LEU A 317 -8.32 -7.89 -3.56
N LEU A 318 -7.14 -7.32 -3.34
CA LEU A 318 -5.92 -7.73 -4.03
C LEU A 318 -5.48 -9.14 -3.60
N HIS A 319 -4.77 -9.85 -4.47
CA HIS A 319 -4.17 -11.13 -4.12
C HIS A 319 -3.18 -10.96 -2.97
N ASP A 320 -3.17 -11.88 -2.02
CA ASP A 320 -2.20 -11.87 -0.93
C ASP A 320 -0.84 -12.36 -1.37
N ASN A 321 0.19 -11.60 -1.05
CA ASN A 321 1.56 -12.07 -1.08
C ASN A 321 2.25 -11.67 0.26
N PRO A 322 2.46 -12.61 1.19
CA PRO A 322 2.98 -12.29 2.52
C PRO A 322 4.37 -11.66 2.42
N LYS A 323 4.70 -10.69 3.29
CA LYS A 323 6.00 -9.99 3.27
C LYS A 323 7.19 -10.92 3.40
N ASP A 324 7.07 -11.93 4.26
CA ASP A 324 8.09 -12.93 4.52
C ASP A 324 7.98 -14.13 3.56
N GLY A 325 7.15 -14.03 2.52
CA GLY A 325 6.97 -15.06 1.51
C GLY A 325 8.15 -15.12 0.54
N ASN A 326 8.52 -16.34 0.15
CA ASN A 326 9.65 -16.63 -0.76
C ASN A 326 9.34 -16.40 -2.24
N TRP A 327 8.21 -15.77 -2.56
CA TRP A 327 7.70 -15.64 -3.92
C TRP A 327 7.36 -14.20 -4.26
N ASN A 328 7.73 -13.81 -5.47
CA ASN A 328 7.32 -12.58 -6.11
C ASN A 328 6.32 -12.89 -7.21
N TRP A 329 5.41 -11.97 -7.50
CA TRP A 329 4.63 -11.95 -8.73
C TRP A 329 5.52 -11.61 -9.90
N LYS A 330 5.55 -12.52 -10.86
CA LYS A 330 6.41 -12.41 -12.03
C LYS A 330 6.10 -11.14 -12.82
N GLY A 331 7.14 -10.36 -13.12
CA GLY A 331 7.03 -9.15 -13.96
C GLY A 331 6.36 -7.94 -13.30
N GLN A 332 6.11 -7.95 -11.99
CA GLN A 332 5.48 -6.82 -11.29
C GLN A 332 6.50 -5.77 -10.82
N ALA A 333 7.70 -6.21 -10.47
CA ALA A 333 8.82 -5.41 -9.97
C ALA A 333 8.57 -4.55 -8.71
N SER A 334 7.33 -4.46 -8.20
CA SER A 334 6.94 -3.63 -7.06
C SER A 334 6.79 -4.40 -5.76
N ASP A 335 6.89 -5.72 -5.81
CA ASP A 335 6.62 -6.65 -4.72
C ASP A 335 7.88 -7.07 -3.95
N GLY A 336 9.06 -6.58 -4.31
CA GLY A 336 10.24 -6.71 -3.47
C GLY A 336 10.06 -6.07 -2.08
N LEU A 337 10.91 -6.41 -1.11
CA LEU A 337 10.85 -5.92 0.28
C LEU A 337 10.70 -4.40 0.41
N GLN A 338 11.29 -3.64 -0.51
CA GLN A 338 11.22 -2.17 -0.55
C GLN A 338 10.45 -1.62 -1.78
N GLY A 339 9.86 -2.50 -2.58
CA GLY A 339 9.35 -2.16 -3.91
C GLY A 339 10.42 -1.61 -4.86
N LYS A 340 10.02 -1.16 -6.05
CA LYS A 340 10.93 -0.49 -6.98
C LYS A 340 11.07 0.98 -6.61
N VAL A 341 12.27 1.38 -6.20
CA VAL A 341 12.62 2.76 -5.89
C VAL A 341 12.95 3.51 -7.19
N LEU A 342 12.17 4.55 -7.51
CA LEU A 342 12.38 5.41 -8.67
C LEU A 342 13.23 6.62 -8.32
N LYS A 343 14.27 6.87 -9.11
CA LYS A 343 15.03 8.12 -9.10
C LYS A 343 14.22 9.26 -9.76
N PRO A 344 14.57 10.53 -9.53
CA PRO A 344 14.02 11.66 -10.27
C PRO A 344 14.02 11.41 -11.79
N GLY A 345 12.87 11.56 -12.45
CA GLY A 345 12.67 11.33 -13.88
C GLY A 345 12.53 9.87 -14.31
N GLU A 346 12.72 8.90 -13.40
CA GLU A 346 12.57 7.48 -13.72
C GLU A 346 11.09 7.08 -13.78
N SER A 347 10.77 6.15 -14.68
CA SER A 347 9.45 5.53 -14.75
C SER A 347 9.54 4.02 -14.85
N PHE A 348 8.47 3.33 -14.46
CA PHE A 348 8.33 1.91 -14.67
C PHE A 348 6.86 1.51 -14.82
N GLU A 349 6.66 0.33 -15.40
CA GLU A 349 5.36 -0.29 -15.56
C GLU A 349 5.25 -1.45 -14.57
N THR A 350 4.08 -1.58 -13.98
CA THR A 350 3.75 -2.57 -12.95
C THR A 350 2.28 -2.94 -13.07
N TYR A 351 1.85 -3.95 -12.32
CA TYR A 351 0.45 -4.29 -12.20
C TYR A 351 0.04 -4.55 -10.76
N VAL A 352 -1.26 -4.39 -10.51
CA VAL A 352 -1.89 -4.67 -9.23
C VAL A 352 -2.90 -5.82 -9.45
N PRO A 353 -2.65 -7.03 -8.90
CA PRO A 353 -3.51 -8.19 -9.13
C PRO A 353 -4.63 -8.32 -8.09
N THR A 354 -5.84 -8.69 -8.52
CA THR A 354 -6.93 -9.10 -7.63
C THR A 354 -6.71 -10.51 -7.10
N GLY A 355 -7.42 -10.86 -6.02
CA GLY A 355 -7.64 -12.26 -5.67
C GLY A 355 -8.51 -12.98 -6.72
N VAL A 356 -8.67 -14.29 -6.52
CA VAL A 356 -9.59 -15.13 -7.32
C VAL A 356 -11.05 -14.96 -6.87
N ASP A 357 -11.26 -14.50 -5.65
CA ASP A 357 -12.58 -14.38 -5.03
C ASP A 357 -13.36 -13.18 -5.57
N GLY A 358 -14.64 -13.40 -5.87
CA GLY A 358 -15.56 -12.33 -6.26
C GLY A 358 -15.40 -11.83 -7.71
N LEU A 359 -14.54 -12.44 -8.53
CA LEU A 359 -14.35 -12.07 -9.93
C LEU A 359 -15.64 -12.13 -10.76
N ALA A 360 -16.50 -13.10 -10.49
CA ALA A 360 -17.80 -13.25 -11.17
C ALA A 360 -18.75 -12.06 -10.94
N ASN A 361 -18.55 -11.30 -9.86
CA ASN A 361 -19.37 -10.15 -9.52
C ASN A 361 -18.88 -8.84 -10.18
N LEU A 362 -17.72 -8.87 -10.85
CA LEU A 362 -17.10 -7.70 -11.48
C LEU A 362 -17.64 -7.51 -12.90
N THR A 363 -18.89 -7.04 -13.00
CA THR A 363 -19.58 -6.79 -14.27
C THR A 363 -20.07 -5.34 -14.37
N GLY A 364 -20.18 -4.82 -15.60
CA GLY A 364 -20.60 -3.45 -15.87
C GLY A 364 -19.53 -2.40 -15.52
N PRO A 365 -19.94 -1.19 -15.07
CA PRO A 365 -19.02 -0.15 -14.65
C PRO A 365 -18.31 -0.51 -13.34
N LEU A 366 -16.98 -0.46 -13.35
CA LEU A 366 -16.10 -0.84 -12.23
C LEU A 366 -15.26 0.35 -11.75
N LEU A 367 -14.91 0.32 -10.47
CA LEU A 367 -13.96 1.21 -9.83
C LEU A 367 -12.86 0.40 -9.16
N TRP A 368 -11.62 0.66 -9.53
CA TRP A 368 -10.45 0.07 -8.89
C TRP A 368 -9.72 1.12 -8.06
N ARG A 369 -9.75 0.96 -6.74
CA ARG A 369 -9.07 1.83 -5.80
C ARG A 369 -7.64 1.37 -5.57
N VAL A 370 -6.70 2.30 -5.68
CA VAL A 370 -5.27 2.06 -5.50
C VAL A 370 -4.68 3.11 -4.56
N HIS A 371 -3.88 2.64 -3.59
CA HIS A 371 -3.16 3.43 -2.61
C HIS A 371 -1.68 3.46 -2.97
N ILE A 372 -1.13 4.66 -3.24
CA ILE A 372 0.27 4.86 -3.61
C ILE A 372 0.99 5.83 -2.69
N ARG A 373 2.31 5.67 -2.58
CA ARG A 373 3.21 6.65 -1.97
C ARG A 373 3.54 7.72 -3.01
N LYS A 374 3.30 8.98 -2.66
CA LYS A 374 3.49 10.13 -3.55
C LYS A 374 4.73 10.99 -3.25
N GLY A 375 5.51 10.61 -2.24
CA GLY A 375 6.72 11.31 -1.81
C GLY A 375 6.91 11.27 -0.30
N PHE A 376 7.83 12.09 0.19
CA PHE A 376 8.13 12.21 1.61
C PHE A 376 7.85 13.64 2.10
N SER A 377 7.43 13.76 3.36
CA SER A 377 7.34 15.04 4.04
C SER A 377 8.72 15.55 4.46
N ASP A 378 8.82 16.81 4.86
CA ASP A 378 10.06 17.41 5.40
C ASP A 378 10.64 16.63 6.60
N SER A 379 9.78 15.92 7.33
CA SER A 379 10.18 15.03 8.44
C SER A 379 10.72 13.67 8.00
N GLY A 380 10.85 13.43 6.69
CA GLY A 380 11.27 12.14 6.11
C GLY A 380 10.19 11.05 6.12
N ARG A 381 8.97 11.35 6.60
CA ARG A 381 7.87 10.38 6.63
C ARG A 381 7.19 10.28 5.27
N GLY A 382 6.91 9.04 4.83
CA GLY A 382 6.17 8.77 3.59
C GLY A 382 4.78 9.41 3.62
N VAL A 383 4.40 10.03 2.50
CA VAL A 383 3.08 10.60 2.28
C VAL A 383 2.42 9.81 1.17
N THR A 384 1.22 9.33 1.44
CA THR A 384 0.47 8.47 0.53
C THR A 384 -0.84 9.12 0.12
N THR A 385 -1.44 8.62 -0.95
CA THR A 385 -2.75 9.04 -1.44
C THR A 385 -3.48 7.88 -2.11
N ILE A 386 -4.78 8.01 -2.22
CA ILE A 386 -5.65 7.01 -2.85
C ILE A 386 -6.28 7.62 -4.09
N PHE A 387 -6.27 6.89 -5.19
CA PHE A 387 -7.03 7.21 -6.38
C PHE A 387 -7.89 6.02 -6.81
N GLU A 388 -8.85 6.27 -7.69
CA GLU A 388 -9.70 5.27 -8.31
C GLU A 388 -9.50 5.29 -9.83
N VAL A 389 -9.53 4.10 -10.44
CA VAL A 389 -9.58 3.92 -11.89
C VAL A 389 -10.97 3.45 -12.26
N ALA A 390 -11.67 4.25 -13.06
CA ALA A 390 -12.97 3.94 -13.62
C ALA A 390 -12.80 3.30 -15.00
N PHE A 391 -13.43 2.15 -15.19
CA PHE A 391 -13.46 1.41 -16.45
C PHE A 391 -14.70 0.53 -16.49
N ASP A 392 -15.10 0.10 -17.68
CA ASP A 392 -16.17 -0.88 -17.85
C ASP A 392 -15.58 -2.30 -17.97
N SER A 393 -16.31 -3.30 -17.48
CA SER A 393 -15.92 -4.72 -17.59
C SER A 393 -15.65 -5.18 -19.04
N SER A 394 -16.25 -4.53 -20.04
CA SER A 394 -15.99 -4.78 -21.46
C SER A 394 -14.60 -4.33 -21.93
N GLN A 395 -13.89 -3.52 -21.15
CA GLN A 395 -12.52 -3.06 -21.42
C GLN A 395 -11.45 -4.00 -20.85
N ILE A 396 -11.85 -5.09 -20.21
CA ILE A 396 -10.91 -6.09 -19.67
C ILE A 396 -10.37 -6.93 -20.85
N GLU A 397 -9.04 -6.92 -21.02
CA GLU A 397 -8.36 -7.72 -22.04
C GLU A 397 -8.11 -9.15 -21.55
N GLY A 398 -8.33 -10.16 -22.39
CA GLY A 398 -8.13 -11.57 -22.03
C GLY A 398 -9.42 -12.27 -21.60
N ASP A 399 -9.49 -13.58 -21.84
CA ASP A 399 -10.68 -14.41 -21.64
C ASP A 399 -10.78 -15.01 -20.23
#